data_AF-A0A3D6C5I8-F1
#
_entry.id   AF-A0A3D6C5I8-F1
#
_cell.length_a   1.000
_cell.length_b   1.000
_cell.length_c   1.000
_cell.angle_alpha   90.00
_cell.angle_beta   90.00
_cell.angle_gamma   90.00
#
_symmetry.space_group_name_H-M   'P 1'
#
loop_
_entity.id
_entity.type
_entity.pdbx_description
1 polymer ?
#
loop_
_entity_poly.entity_id
_entity_poly.type
_entity_poly.pdbx_seq_one_letter_code
_entity_poly.pdbx_strand_id
1 'polypeptide(L)'
;MKMKENLALIGMPAVGKSTVGVLLAKKMGFAFQDTDILIQTKERKSLAQIIEAKGLQGFLDVEAKHLHSLACSHQVIATGGSVIYREEAMKHLSGIATIV
;
A
#
# COMPACT_ATOMS: atom_id res chain seq x y z
N MET A 1 -9.02 9.73 20.58
CA MET A 1 -7.95 9.26 19.66
C MET A 1 -7.55 10.43 18.78
N LYS A 2 -6.27 10.82 18.73
CA LYS A 2 -5.79 11.68 17.64
C LYS A 2 -5.93 10.88 16.34
N MET A 3 -6.65 11.42 15.37
CA MET A 3 -6.69 10.85 14.01
C MET A 3 -5.27 10.84 13.47
N LYS A 4 -4.81 9.68 12.99
CA LYS A 4 -3.55 9.62 12.25
C LYS A 4 -3.70 10.43 10.98
N GLU A 5 -2.63 11.11 10.59
CA GLU A 5 -2.61 12.00 9.43
C GLU A 5 -2.66 11.25 8.09
N ASN A 6 -2.68 9.92 8.11
CA ASN A 6 -2.77 9.08 6.92
C ASN A 6 -3.92 8.08 7.02
N LEU A 7 -4.43 7.68 5.86
CA LEU A 7 -5.43 6.62 5.71
C LEU A 7 -4.87 5.51 4.82
N ALA A 8 -5.09 4.26 5.18
CA ALA A 8 -4.72 3.11 4.36
C ALA A 8 -5.96 2.28 4.04
N LEU A 9 -6.24 2.11 2.75
CA LEU A 9 -7.33 1.31 2.23
C LEU A 9 -6.83 -0.11 1.97
N ILE A 10 -7.35 -1.08 2.72
CA ILE A 10 -7.06 -2.51 2.52
C ILE A 10 -8.25 -3.23 1.89
N GLY A 11 -8.01 -4.41 1.31
CA GLY A 11 -9.06 -5.24 0.72
C GLY A 11 -8.62 -5.93 -0.56
N MET A 12 -9.50 -6.79 -1.09
CA MET A 12 -9.18 -7.60 -2.27
C MET A 12 -8.81 -6.75 -3.50
N PRO A 13 -8.04 -7.28 -4.46
CA PRO A 13 -7.85 -6.65 -5.76
C PRO A 13 -9.21 -6.32 -6.42
N ALA A 14 -9.25 -5.28 -7.25
CA ALA A 14 -10.44 -4.85 -8.01
C ALA A 14 -11.68 -4.36 -7.21
N VAL A 15 -11.65 -4.28 -5.88
CA VAL A 15 -12.77 -3.72 -5.08
C VAL A 15 -12.88 -2.18 -5.14
N GLY A 16 -12.06 -1.52 -5.97
CA GLY A 16 -12.12 -0.06 -6.18
C GLY A 16 -11.27 0.79 -5.23
N LYS A 17 -10.31 0.21 -4.50
CA LYS A 17 -9.44 0.94 -3.54
C LYS A 17 -8.77 2.17 -4.16
N SER A 18 -8.15 2.02 -5.32
CA SER A 18 -7.46 3.15 -5.97
C SER A 18 -8.45 4.22 -6.44
N THR A 19 -9.62 3.82 -6.96
CA THR A 19 -10.68 4.75 -7.37
C THR A 19 -11.22 5.56 -6.20
N VAL A 20 -11.60 4.89 -5.11
CA VAL A 20 -12.11 5.54 -3.89
C VAL A 20 -11.01 6.37 -3.22
N GLY A 21 -9.79 5.86 -3.18
CA GLY A 21 -8.64 6.52 -2.58
C GLY A 21 -8.31 7.87 -3.22
N VAL A 22 -8.36 7.96 -4.55
CA VAL A 22 -8.16 9.24 -5.27
C VAL A 22 -9.25 10.25 -4.91
N LEU A 23 -10.52 9.83 -4.90
CA LEU A 23 -11.64 10.71 -4.55
C LEU A 23 -11.55 11.20 -3.10
N LEU A 24 -11.17 10.29 -2.20
CA LEU A 24 -11.03 10.58 -0.77
C LEU A 24 -9.86 11.52 -0.50
N ALA A 25 -8.70 11.27 -1.13
CA ALA A 25 -7.54 12.15 -1.05
C ALA A 25 -7.89 13.56 -1.49
N LYS A 26 -8.56 13.70 -2.64
CA LYS A 26 -9.01 15.00 -3.16
C LYS A 26 -9.97 15.71 -2.19
N LYS A 27 -10.91 14.97 -1.59
CA LYS A 27 -11.88 15.53 -0.63
C LYS A 27 -11.21 15.99 0.67
N MET A 28 -10.16 15.30 1.10
CA MET A 28 -9.42 15.60 2.33
C MET A 28 -8.28 16.62 2.13
N GLY A 29 -7.93 16.96 0.88
CA GLY A 29 -6.73 17.74 0.57
C GLY A 29 -5.43 16.97 0.82
N PHE A 30 -5.49 15.64 0.72
CA PHE A 30 -4.37 14.73 0.97
C PHE A 30 -3.75 14.29 -0.37
N ALA A 31 -2.49 13.83 -0.32
CA ALA A 31 -1.88 13.13 -1.45
C ALA A 31 -2.45 11.70 -1.57
N PHE A 32 -2.35 11.11 -2.76
CA PHE A 32 -2.73 9.73 -3.01
C PHE A 32 -1.49 8.89 -3.38
N GLN A 33 -1.35 7.71 -2.76
CA GLN A 33 -0.29 6.76 -3.05
C GLN A 33 -0.88 5.37 -3.29
N ASP A 34 -0.52 4.75 -4.40
CA ASP A 34 -0.80 3.33 -4.65
C ASP A 34 0.48 2.52 -4.42
N THR A 35 0.45 1.51 -3.54
CA THR A 35 1.65 0.73 -3.20
C THR A 35 2.10 -0.17 -4.34
N ASP A 36 1.17 -0.66 -5.18
CA ASP A 36 1.51 -1.50 -6.31
C ASP A 36 2.27 -0.69 -7.36
N ILE A 37 1.88 0.56 -7.58
CA ILE A 37 2.60 1.50 -8.47
C ILE A 37 3.97 1.85 -7.86
N LEU A 38 4.04 2.06 -6.55
CA LEU A 38 5.30 2.33 -5.85
C LEU A 38 6.31 1.19 -6.04
N ILE A 39 5.89 -0.05 -5.81
CA ILE A 39 6.73 -1.24 -5.96
C ILE A 39 7.24 -1.36 -7.40
N GLN A 40 6.35 -1.22 -8.39
CA GLN A 40 6.72 -1.30 -9.79
C GLN A 40 7.74 -0.21 -10.19
N THR A 41 7.54 1.00 -9.67
CA THR A 41 8.45 2.14 -9.90
C THR A 41 9.83 1.88 -9.29
N LYS A 42 9.86 1.38 -8.05
CA LYS A 42 11.12 1.11 -7.32
C LYS A 42 11.89 -0.08 -7.87
N GLU A 43 11.20 -1.15 -8.25
CA GLU A 43 11.80 -2.37 -8.79
C GLU A 43 12.06 -2.30 -10.31
N ARG A 44 11.51 -1.28 -11.00
CA ARG A 44 11.54 -1.12 -12.47
C ARG A 44 11.04 -2.37 -13.21
N LYS A 45 10.03 -3.02 -12.65
CA LYS A 45 9.44 -4.27 -13.13
C LYS A 45 7.94 -4.27 -12.85
N SER A 46 7.15 -4.94 -13.68
CA SER A 46 5.75 -5.19 -13.34
C SER A 46 5.65 -6.18 -12.17
N LEU A 47 4.51 -6.17 -11.46
CA LEU A 47 4.28 -7.15 -10.38
C LEU A 47 4.36 -8.59 -10.91
N ALA A 48 3.86 -8.83 -12.13
CA ALA A 48 3.93 -10.13 -12.79
C ALA A 48 5.39 -10.57 -13.03
N GLN A 49 6.26 -9.67 -13.49
CA GLN A 49 7.69 -9.96 -13.67
C GLN A 49 8.40 -10.24 -12.34
N ILE A 50 8.00 -9.58 -11.26
CA ILE A 50 8.55 -9.84 -9.91
C ILE A 50 8.14 -11.25 -9.45
N ILE A 51 6.86 -11.60 -9.62
CA ILE A 51 6.33 -12.93 -9.26
C ILE A 51 6.97 -14.02 -10.13
N GLU A 52 7.13 -13.81 -11.43
CA GLU A 52 7.78 -14.77 -12.33
C GLU A 52 9.24 -15.01 -11.91
N ALA A 53 9.97 -13.96 -11.53
CA ALA A 53 11.37 -14.08 -11.15
C ALA A 53 11.60 -14.62 -9.72
N LYS A 54 10.68 -14.36 -8.78
CA LYS A 54 10.89 -14.63 -7.34
C LYS A 54 9.85 -15.57 -6.72
N GLY A 55 8.87 -16.00 -7.50
CA GLY A 55 7.68 -16.68 -7.00
C GLY A 55 6.78 -15.76 -6.14
N LEU A 56 5.66 -16.32 -5.69
CA LEU A 56 4.70 -15.59 -4.86
C LEU A 56 5.31 -15.14 -3.52
N GLN A 57 6.05 -16.03 -2.85
CA GLN A 57 6.66 -15.71 -1.55
C GLN A 57 7.69 -14.58 -1.66
N GLY A 58 8.53 -14.61 -2.68
CA GLY A 58 9.50 -13.54 -2.91
C GLY A 58 8.84 -12.22 -3.31
N PHE A 59 7.67 -12.23 -3.95
CA PHE A 59 6.86 -11.04 -4.15
C PHE A 59 6.33 -10.47 -2.82
N LEU A 60 5.81 -11.31 -1.92
CA LEU A 60 5.35 -10.87 -0.59
C LEU A 60 6.48 -10.24 0.24
N ASP A 61 7.70 -10.76 0.12
CA ASP A 61 8.88 -10.18 0.78
C ASP A 61 9.26 -8.81 0.20
N VAL A 62 9.17 -8.66 -1.12
CA VAL A 62 9.39 -7.38 -1.79
C VAL A 62 8.32 -6.36 -1.38
N GLU A 63 7.06 -6.75 -1.38
CA GLU A 63 5.93 -5.91 -0.95
C GLU A 63 6.14 -5.43 0.50
N ALA A 64 6.39 -6.36 1.43
CA ALA A 64 6.61 -6.03 2.84
C ALA A 64 7.83 -5.12 3.04
N LYS A 65 8.92 -5.33 2.30
CA LYS A 65 10.10 -4.46 2.35
C LYS A 65 9.75 -3.01 1.97
N HIS A 66 9.01 -2.81 0.88
CA HIS A 66 8.62 -1.46 0.44
C HIS A 66 7.64 -0.82 1.42
N LEU A 67 6.65 -1.57 1.92
CA LEU A 67 5.72 -1.11 2.95
C LEU A 67 6.42 -0.72 4.24
N HIS A 68 7.40 -1.49 4.71
CA HIS A 68 8.15 -1.18 5.93
C HIS A 68 8.96 0.12 5.79
N SER A 69 9.43 0.43 4.59
CA SER A 69 10.13 1.68 4.30
C SER A 69 9.19 2.87 4.03
N LEU A 70 7.87 2.65 4.03
CA LEU A 70 6.90 3.68 3.69
C LEU A 70 6.81 4.72 4.81
N ALA A 71 7.18 5.96 4.48
CA ALA A 71 6.99 7.13 5.32
C ALA A 71 6.05 8.10 4.59
N CYS A 72 5.00 8.54 5.28
CA CYS A 72 3.96 9.39 4.70
C CYS A 72 3.36 10.33 5.76
N SER A 73 2.88 11.48 5.31
CA SER A 73 2.07 12.43 6.09
C SER A 73 1.05 13.05 5.15
N HIS A 74 -0.20 13.21 5.62
CA HIS A 74 -1.33 13.71 4.83
C HIS A 74 -1.56 12.93 3.53
N GLN A 75 -1.57 11.59 3.62
CA GLN A 75 -1.79 10.71 2.46
C GLN A 75 -2.93 9.70 2.64
N VAL A 76 -3.61 9.39 1.53
CA VAL A 76 -4.46 8.21 1.37
C VAL A 76 -3.69 7.16 0.56
N ILE A 77 -3.54 5.98 1.14
CA ILE A 77 -2.74 4.87 0.60
C ILE A 77 -3.69 3.77 0.15
N ALA A 78 -3.65 3.39 -1.13
CA ALA A 78 -4.26 2.16 -1.61
C ALA A 78 -3.19 1.05 -1.60
N THR A 79 -3.46 -0.04 -0.88
CA THR A 79 -2.51 -1.15 -0.79
C THR A 79 -2.78 -2.23 -1.82
N GLY A 80 -1.76 -3.05 -2.11
CA GLY A 80 -1.92 -4.34 -2.75
C GLY A 80 -2.86 -5.25 -1.95
N GLY A 81 -3.54 -6.17 -2.63
CA GLY A 81 -4.46 -7.11 -1.98
C GLY A 81 -3.76 -8.12 -1.05
N SER A 82 -2.45 -8.26 -1.21
CA SER A 82 -1.60 -9.18 -0.46
C SER A 82 -0.96 -8.59 0.80
N VAL A 83 -1.15 -7.29 1.07
CA VAL A 83 -0.54 -6.60 2.22
C VAL A 83 -0.77 -7.30 3.56
N ILE A 84 -1.90 -8.00 3.70
CA ILE A 84 -2.30 -8.70 4.92
C ILE A 84 -1.48 -9.97 5.21
N TYR A 85 -0.75 -10.50 4.23
CA TYR A 85 -0.03 -11.77 4.38
C TYR A 85 1.31 -11.64 5.12
N ARG A 86 1.73 -10.41 5.42
CA ARG A 86 2.95 -10.12 6.19
C ARG A 86 2.60 -9.29 7.42
N GLU A 87 2.74 -9.89 8.59
CA GLU A 87 2.33 -9.28 9.85
C GLU A 87 3.11 -7.98 10.13
N GLU A 88 4.39 -7.96 9.77
CA GLU A 88 5.28 -6.80 9.92
C GLU A 88 4.81 -5.61 9.06
N ALA A 89 4.30 -5.89 7.86
CA ALA A 89 3.74 -4.87 6.98
C ALA A 89 2.48 -4.25 7.60
N MET A 90 1.58 -5.09 8.13
CA MET A 90 0.37 -4.63 8.81
C MET A 90 0.68 -3.87 10.11
N LYS A 91 1.66 -4.32 10.89
CA LYS A 91 2.14 -3.61 12.09
C LYS A 91 2.63 -2.21 11.74
N HIS A 92 3.50 -2.09 10.73
CA HIS A 92 4.00 -0.80 10.26
C HIS A 92 2.87 0.10 9.75
N LEU A 93 2.00 -0.43 8.88
CA LEU A 93 0.88 0.32 8.31
C LEU A 93 -0.06 0.84 9.39
N SER A 94 -0.36 -0.01 10.39
CA SER A 94 -1.14 0.36 11.56
C SER A 94 -0.42 1.37 12.45
N GLY A 95 0.91 1.50 12.39
CA GLY A 95 1.66 2.54 13.09
C GLY A 95 1.50 3.91 12.44
N ILE A 96 1.54 3.96 11.11
CA ILE A 96 1.62 5.21 10.34
C ILE A 96 0.27 5.73 9.80
N ALA A 97 -0.76 4.88 9.73
CA ALA A 97 -2.06 5.21 9.14
C ALA A 97 -3.23 4.63 9.94
N THR A 98 -4.42 5.21 9.74
CA THR A 98 -5.69 4.58 10.10
C THR A 98 -6.06 3.59 8.99
N ILE A 99 -6.25 2.32 9.34
CA ILE A 99 -6.63 1.27 8.38
C ILE A 99 -8.15 1.28 8.20
N VAL A 100 -8.59 1.25 6.94
CA VAL A 100 -9.99 1.21 6.50
C VAL A 100 -10.21 0.07 5.52
#